data_AF-A0A956N6U1-F1
#
_entry.id   AF-A0A956N6U1-F1
#
_cell.length_a   1.000
_cell.length_b   1.000
_cell.length_c   1.000
_cell.angle_alpha   90.00
_cell.angle_beta   90.00
_cell.angle_gamma   90.00
#
_symmetry.space_group_name_H-M   'P 1'
#
loop_
_entity.id
_entity.type
_entity.pdbx_description
1 polymer ?
#
loop_
_entity_poly.entity_id
_entity_poly.type
_entity_poly.pdbx_seq_one_letter_code
_entity_poly.pdbx_strand_id
1 'polypeptide(L)'
;VIAIVASIAVPLAAVMEDRARLQATREELGHLSDALLSYWEDRGAFPDSLPELETGGYVSGQTDPDGYRRDAWHRDYTYARAGLSATLASSGPDFSFGTADDVDLLVTAAAVAREETRDELATIHVALRNYETQRVPALLPDLPSHWDVQGATPGAFSELVAEGLLPNEIRFLTDAWGSTYVYGGTPADYVVSPNL
;
A
#
# COMPACT_ATOMS: atom_id res chain seq x y z
N VAL A 1 58.53 -28.92 7.73
CA VAL A 1 57.37 -28.02 7.54
C VAL A 1 56.78 -28.33 6.17
N ILE A 2 55.68 -29.08 6.11
CA ILE A 2 54.96 -29.34 4.86
C ILE A 2 53.76 -28.39 4.86
N ALA A 3 53.75 -27.45 3.93
CA ALA A 3 52.65 -26.54 3.69
C ALA A 3 51.50 -27.31 3.04
N ILE A 4 50.38 -27.46 3.74
CA ILE A 4 49.13 -27.90 3.15
C ILE A 4 48.51 -26.67 2.49
N VAL A 5 48.75 -26.50 1.20
CA VAL A 5 47.92 -25.63 0.37
C VAL A 5 46.66 -26.45 0.04
N ALA A 6 45.64 -26.31 0.88
CA ALA A 6 44.30 -26.79 0.55
C ALA A 6 43.69 -25.82 -0.46
N SER A 7 43.89 -26.11 -1.75
CA SER A 7 43.16 -25.42 -2.82
C SER A 7 41.68 -25.76 -2.68
N ILE A 8 40.88 -24.82 -2.19
CA ILE A 8 39.41 -24.95 -2.20
C ILE A 8 38.99 -24.79 -3.67
N ALA A 9 38.85 -25.91 -4.37
CA ALA A 9 38.10 -25.96 -5.61
C ALA A 9 36.63 -25.77 -5.23
N VAL A 10 36.13 -24.53 -5.27
CA VAL A 10 34.68 -24.31 -5.22
C VAL A 10 34.11 -24.90 -6.52
N PRO A 11 33.25 -25.93 -6.46
CA PRO A 11 32.70 -26.50 -7.67
C PRO A 11 31.81 -25.46 -8.35
N LEU A 12 32.14 -25.10 -9.58
CA LEU A 12 31.38 -24.13 -10.40
C LEU A 12 29.88 -24.47 -10.48
N ALA A 13 29.53 -25.75 -10.37
CA ALA A 13 28.15 -26.22 -10.32
C ALA A 13 27.36 -25.64 -9.12
N ALA A 14 27.96 -25.54 -7.93
CA ALA A 14 27.30 -24.99 -6.76
C ALA A 14 26.96 -23.50 -6.94
N VAL A 15 27.88 -22.73 -7.53
CA VAL A 15 27.67 -21.30 -7.81
C VAL A 15 26.55 -21.07 -8.84
N MET A 16 26.41 -21.95 -9.83
CA MET A 16 25.33 -21.85 -10.82
C MET A 16 23.97 -22.19 -10.20
N GLU A 17 23.93 -23.18 -9.31
CA GLU A 17 22.73 -23.58 -8.58
C GLU A 17 22.26 -22.45 -7.64
N ASP A 18 23.16 -21.83 -6.88
CA ASP A 18 22.82 -20.72 -5.99
C ASP A 18 22.27 -19.51 -6.76
N ARG A 19 22.82 -19.21 -7.95
CA ARG A 19 22.29 -18.15 -8.81
C ARG A 19 20.88 -18.46 -9.33
N ALA A 20 20.63 -19.71 -9.71
CA ALA A 20 19.30 -20.13 -10.17
C ALA A 20 18.27 -20.01 -9.04
N ARG A 21 18.64 -20.41 -7.82
CA ARG A 21 17.81 -20.27 -6.62
C ARG A 21 17.53 -18.81 -6.29
N LEU A 22 18.56 -17.96 -6.30
CA LEU A 22 18.40 -16.52 -6.08
C LEU A 22 17.47 -15.87 -7.11
N GLN A 23 17.56 -16.29 -8.37
CA GLN A 23 16.64 -15.81 -9.40
C GLN A 23 15.21 -16.28 -9.13
N ALA A 24 15.00 -17.56 -8.80
CA ALA A 24 13.67 -18.08 -8.46
C ALA A 24 13.04 -17.35 -7.27
N THR A 25 13.82 -17.07 -6.22
CA THR A 25 13.37 -16.29 -5.05
C THR A 25 12.96 -14.87 -5.44
N ARG A 26 13.68 -14.21 -6.36
CA ARG A 26 13.27 -12.88 -6.85
C ARG A 26 11.98 -12.90 -7.65
N GLU A 27 11.80 -13.92 -8.50
CA GLU A 27 10.58 -14.10 -9.29
C GLU A 27 9.38 -14.36 -8.36
N GLU A 28 9.56 -15.21 -7.36
CA GLU A 28 8.53 -15.49 -6.35
C GLU A 28 8.19 -14.26 -5.49
N LEU A 29 9.19 -13.51 -5.03
CA LEU A 29 8.95 -12.24 -4.33
C LEU A 29 8.20 -11.23 -5.21
N GLY A 30 8.44 -11.23 -6.52
CA GLY A 30 7.64 -10.46 -7.49
C GLY A 30 6.17 -10.86 -7.49
N HIS A 31 5.87 -12.16 -7.57
CA HIS A 31 4.50 -12.66 -7.49
C HIS A 31 3.83 -12.35 -6.13
N LEU A 32 4.57 -12.43 -5.04
CA LEU A 32 4.09 -12.02 -3.71
C LEU A 32 3.81 -10.53 -3.64
N SER A 33 4.64 -9.70 -4.26
CA SER A 33 4.41 -8.27 -4.36
C SER A 33 3.12 -7.96 -5.11
N ASP A 34 2.88 -8.61 -6.25
CA ASP A 34 1.64 -8.45 -7.00
C ASP A 34 0.42 -8.87 -6.16
N ALA A 35 0.50 -10.00 -5.45
CA ALA A 35 -0.57 -10.46 -4.56
C ALA A 35 -0.81 -9.49 -3.39
N LEU A 36 0.24 -8.91 -2.80
CA LEU A 36 0.15 -7.91 -1.75
C LEU A 36 -0.53 -6.63 -2.25
N LEU A 37 -0.24 -6.20 -3.47
CA LEU A 37 -0.89 -5.04 -4.09
C LEU A 37 -2.36 -5.32 -4.40
N SER A 38 -2.71 -6.50 -4.94
CA SER A 38 -4.11 -6.86 -5.13
C SER A 38 -4.89 -6.96 -3.82
N TYR A 39 -4.28 -7.47 -2.75
CA TYR A 39 -4.89 -7.44 -1.41
C TYR A 39 -5.10 -6.00 -0.94
N TRP A 40 -4.11 -5.11 -1.16
CA TRP A 40 -4.25 -3.69 -0.84
C TRP A 40 -5.41 -3.05 -1.60
N GLU A 41 -5.54 -3.29 -2.90
CA GLU A 41 -6.62 -2.75 -3.74
C GLU A 41 -8.02 -3.15 -3.24
N ASP A 42 -8.16 -4.39 -2.75
CA ASP A 42 -9.46 -4.89 -2.26
C ASP A 42 -9.79 -4.49 -0.82
N ARG A 43 -8.78 -4.36 0.04
CA ARG A 43 -8.95 -4.20 1.50
C ARG A 43 -8.51 -2.84 2.04
N GLY A 44 -7.79 -2.05 1.24
CA GLY A 44 -7.22 -0.76 1.65
C GLY A 44 -6.10 -0.88 2.69
N ALA A 45 -5.56 -2.07 2.90
CA ALA A 45 -4.51 -2.33 3.88
C ALA A 45 -3.68 -3.54 3.46
N PHE A 46 -2.40 -3.60 3.84
CA PHE A 46 -1.61 -4.83 3.71
C PHE A 46 -2.02 -5.87 4.77
N PRO A 47 -1.98 -7.18 4.44
CA PRO A 47 -2.41 -8.25 5.35
C PRO A 47 -1.56 -8.27 6.62
N ASP A 48 -2.11 -8.73 7.76
CA ASP A 48 -1.32 -8.81 9.00
C ASP A 48 -0.22 -9.89 8.89
N SER A 49 -0.43 -10.89 8.03
CA SER A 49 0.50 -11.99 7.78
C SER A 49 0.32 -12.61 6.39
N LEU A 50 1.37 -13.23 5.84
CA LEU A 50 1.31 -13.88 4.51
C LEU A 50 0.20 -14.94 4.35
N PRO A 51 -0.16 -15.74 5.37
CA PRO A 51 -1.27 -16.70 5.25
C PRO A 51 -2.64 -16.08 4.92
N GLU A 52 -2.83 -14.77 5.15
CA GLU A 52 -4.07 -14.11 4.72
C GLU A 52 -4.17 -13.97 3.21
N LEU A 53 -3.05 -13.91 2.49
CA LEU A 53 -3.06 -13.88 1.03
C LEU A 53 -3.65 -15.18 0.46
N GLU A 54 -3.37 -16.32 1.09
CA GLU A 54 -3.94 -17.61 0.70
C GLU A 54 -5.42 -17.67 1.06
N THR A 55 -5.79 -17.26 2.27
CA THR A 55 -7.19 -17.23 2.72
C THR A 55 -8.05 -16.29 1.86
N GLY A 56 -7.46 -15.19 1.39
CA GLY A 56 -8.08 -14.23 0.48
C GLY A 56 -8.09 -14.68 -0.99
N GLY A 57 -7.38 -15.75 -1.34
CA GLY A 57 -7.29 -16.27 -2.71
C GLY A 57 -6.36 -15.48 -3.64
N TYR A 58 -5.48 -14.64 -3.10
CA TYR A 58 -4.49 -13.85 -3.86
C TYR A 58 -3.26 -14.67 -4.24
N VAL A 59 -2.97 -15.73 -3.48
CA VAL A 59 -1.96 -16.74 -3.82
C VAL A 59 -2.59 -18.13 -3.83
N SER A 60 -2.08 -19.02 -4.67
CA SER A 60 -2.58 -20.40 -4.74
C SER A 60 -1.51 -21.39 -4.26
N GLY A 61 -1.75 -22.01 -3.11
CA GLY A 61 -0.90 -23.06 -2.54
C GLY A 61 -1.06 -24.44 -3.22
N GLN A 62 -1.57 -24.50 -4.46
CA GLN A 62 -2.09 -25.75 -5.04
C GLN A 62 -1.03 -26.84 -5.24
N THR A 63 0.23 -26.48 -5.48
CA THR A 63 1.32 -27.45 -5.69
C THR A 63 2.25 -27.57 -4.48
N ASP A 64 2.44 -26.46 -3.76
CA ASP A 64 3.10 -26.40 -2.45
C ASP A 64 2.35 -25.38 -1.58
N PRO A 65 1.59 -25.81 -0.55
CA PRO A 65 0.86 -24.93 0.35
C PRO A 65 1.75 -23.94 1.09
N ASP A 66 3.03 -24.26 1.28
CA ASP A 66 4.00 -23.40 1.94
C ASP A 66 5.03 -22.81 0.96
N GLY A 67 4.80 -22.97 -0.36
CA GLY A 67 5.73 -22.48 -1.40
C GLY A 67 5.90 -20.97 -1.29
N TYR A 68 4.79 -20.23 -1.33
CA TYR A 68 4.75 -18.76 -1.23
C TYR A 68 5.29 -18.20 0.10
N ARG A 69 5.51 -19.05 1.10
CA ARG A 69 6.03 -18.65 2.41
C ARG A 69 7.53 -18.82 2.49
N ARG A 70 8.13 -19.57 1.58
CA ARG A 70 9.52 -20.01 1.66
C ARG A 70 10.30 -19.62 0.43
N ASP A 71 11.57 -19.31 0.62
CA ASP A 71 12.51 -19.10 -0.47
C ASP A 71 13.00 -20.40 -1.11
N ALA A 72 13.88 -20.27 -2.11
CA ALA A 72 14.46 -21.38 -2.85
C ALA A 72 15.42 -22.24 -2.00
N TRP A 73 15.73 -21.82 -0.77
CA TRP A 73 16.45 -22.59 0.23
C TRP A 73 15.53 -23.15 1.33
N HIS A 74 14.21 -23.13 1.10
CA HIS A 74 13.16 -23.60 1.99
C HIS A 74 13.10 -22.88 3.33
N ARG A 75 13.50 -21.59 3.36
CA ARG A 75 13.40 -20.74 4.54
C ARG A 75 12.24 -19.78 4.44
N ASP A 76 11.55 -19.57 5.55
CA ASP A 76 10.44 -18.63 5.60
C ASP A 76 10.90 -17.20 5.28
N TYR A 77 10.15 -16.52 4.42
CA TYR A 77 10.32 -15.09 4.20
C TYR A 77 10.02 -14.32 5.49
N THR A 78 10.79 -13.28 5.75
CA THR A 78 10.45 -12.31 6.78
C THR A 78 9.51 -11.27 6.19
N TYR A 79 8.32 -11.17 6.77
CA TYR A 79 7.29 -10.20 6.37
C TYR A 79 7.10 -9.15 7.47
N ALA A 80 7.14 -7.88 7.09
CA ALA A 80 6.81 -6.77 7.96
C ALA A 80 5.99 -5.72 7.21
N ARG A 81 5.00 -5.12 7.86
CA ARG A 81 4.17 -4.06 7.28
C ARG A 81 4.23 -2.79 8.13
N ALA A 82 4.15 -1.65 7.46
CA ALA A 82 4.11 -0.33 8.07
C ALA A 82 3.28 0.61 7.17
N GLY A 83 2.02 0.85 7.55
CA GLY A 83 1.11 1.71 6.79
C GLY A 83 1.00 1.26 5.33
N LEU A 84 1.41 2.13 4.41
CA LEU A 84 1.40 1.93 2.95
C LEU A 84 2.60 1.16 2.41
N SER A 85 3.38 0.52 3.26
CA SER A 85 4.55 -0.26 2.84
C SER A 85 4.56 -1.63 3.49
N ALA A 86 4.98 -2.63 2.73
CA ALA A 86 5.30 -3.96 3.21
C ALA A 86 6.71 -4.34 2.76
N THR A 87 7.47 -5.00 3.62
CA THR A 87 8.81 -5.51 3.34
C THR A 87 8.77 -7.03 3.38
N LEU A 88 9.33 -7.64 2.36
CA LEU A 88 9.61 -9.06 2.26
C LEU A 88 11.12 -9.25 2.17
N ALA A 89 11.67 -10.11 3.03
CA ALA A 89 13.11 -10.38 3.04
C ALA A 89 13.41 -11.89 3.05
N SER A 90 14.39 -12.31 2.25
CA SER A 90 15.04 -13.63 2.32
C SER A 90 16.50 -13.46 2.68
N SER A 91 16.99 -14.34 3.56
CA SER A 91 18.38 -14.37 4.03
C SER A 91 19.36 -15.01 3.04
N GLY A 92 18.89 -15.42 1.85
CA GLY A 92 19.74 -16.04 0.85
C GLY A 92 20.41 -17.36 1.29
N PRO A 93 21.44 -17.80 0.52
CA PRO A 93 22.17 -19.05 0.73
C PRO A 93 23.02 -19.09 2.01
N ASP A 94 23.45 -17.95 2.57
CA ASP A 94 24.28 -17.92 3.77
C ASP A 94 23.49 -17.96 5.09
N PHE A 95 22.15 -17.92 4.98
CA PHE A 95 21.18 -17.97 6.06
C PHE A 95 21.27 -16.83 7.07
N SER A 96 21.95 -15.74 6.72
CA SER A 96 22.33 -14.67 7.64
C SER A 96 21.91 -13.32 7.07
N PHE A 97 20.98 -12.62 7.74
CA PHE A 97 20.61 -11.26 7.35
C PHE A 97 21.75 -10.25 7.61
N GLY A 98 21.80 -9.21 6.79
CA GLY A 98 22.82 -8.17 6.75
C GLY A 98 23.99 -8.46 5.83
N THR A 99 23.86 -9.41 4.91
CA THR A 99 24.92 -9.86 3.99
C THR A 99 24.59 -9.50 2.54
N ALA A 100 25.50 -9.82 1.61
CA ALA A 100 25.39 -9.37 0.23
C ALA A 100 24.39 -10.19 -0.61
N ASP A 101 23.95 -11.33 -0.08
CA ASP A 101 23.05 -12.29 -0.72
C ASP A 101 21.60 -12.20 -0.25
N ASP A 102 21.33 -11.31 0.70
CA ASP A 102 19.97 -10.94 1.10
C ASP A 102 19.16 -10.43 -0.09
N VAL A 103 17.89 -10.82 -0.11
CA VAL A 103 16.91 -10.34 -1.08
C VAL A 103 15.79 -9.64 -0.34
N ASP A 104 15.88 -8.31 -0.29
CA ASP A 104 14.84 -7.44 0.26
C ASP A 104 13.97 -6.87 -0.87
N LEU A 105 12.66 -6.97 -0.69
CA LEU A 105 11.66 -6.34 -1.55
C LEU A 105 10.76 -5.43 -0.72
N LEU A 106 10.81 -4.13 -1.05
CA LEU A 106 9.88 -3.14 -0.52
C LEU A 106 8.70 -2.98 -1.50
N VAL A 107 7.53 -3.36 -1.04
CA VAL A 107 6.26 -3.17 -1.74
C VAL A 107 5.59 -1.92 -1.17
N THR A 108 5.23 -0.97 -2.04
CA THR A 108 4.56 0.27 -1.61
C THR A 108 3.26 0.48 -2.37
N ALA A 109 2.19 0.77 -1.62
CA ALA A 109 0.89 1.14 -2.18
C ALA A 109 0.76 2.66 -2.42
N ALA A 110 1.84 3.43 -2.30
CA ALA A 110 1.81 4.89 -2.41
C ALA A 110 1.36 5.39 -3.78
N ALA A 111 1.55 4.61 -4.85
CA ALA A 111 1.03 4.95 -6.18
C ALA A 111 -0.49 4.80 -6.25
N VAL A 112 -1.03 3.69 -5.72
CA VAL A 112 -2.46 3.40 -5.65
C VAL A 112 -3.17 4.42 -4.77
N ALA A 113 -2.66 4.65 -3.55
CA ALA A 113 -3.19 5.66 -2.63
C ALA A 113 -3.22 7.07 -3.25
N ARG A 114 -2.23 7.40 -4.08
CA ARG A 114 -2.16 8.67 -4.80
C ARG A 114 -3.22 8.81 -5.88
N GLU A 115 -3.53 7.73 -6.58
CA GLU A 115 -4.59 7.72 -7.59
C GLU A 115 -5.97 7.83 -6.93
N GLU A 116 -6.21 7.03 -5.89
CA GLU A 116 -7.46 7.05 -5.11
C GLU A 116 -7.74 8.45 -4.53
N THR A 117 -6.76 9.05 -3.86
CA THR A 117 -6.90 10.40 -3.29
C THR A 117 -7.19 11.45 -4.37
N ARG A 118 -6.66 11.29 -5.60
CA ARG A 118 -6.95 12.22 -6.70
C ARG A 118 -8.37 12.08 -7.22
N ASP A 119 -8.88 10.86 -7.32
CA ASP A 119 -10.27 10.59 -7.71
C ASP A 119 -11.26 11.14 -6.66
N GLU A 120 -10.95 10.95 -5.38
CA GLU A 120 -11.70 11.50 -4.27
C GLU A 120 -11.72 13.03 -4.29
N LEU A 121 -10.57 13.68 -4.45
CA LEU A 121 -10.47 15.12 -4.57
C LEU A 121 -11.24 15.66 -5.78
N ALA A 122 -11.19 14.96 -6.93
CA ALA A 122 -11.97 15.35 -8.10
C ALA A 122 -13.47 15.32 -7.81
N THR A 123 -13.95 14.28 -7.12
CA THR A 123 -15.35 14.16 -6.69
C THR A 123 -15.74 15.29 -5.73
N ILE A 124 -14.89 15.57 -4.74
CA ILE A 124 -15.08 16.65 -3.77
C ILE A 124 -15.15 18.02 -4.47
N HIS A 125 -14.23 18.31 -5.40
CA HIS A 125 -14.21 19.58 -6.13
C HIS A 125 -15.43 19.76 -7.03
N VAL A 126 -15.94 18.68 -7.61
CA VAL A 126 -17.21 18.71 -8.35
C VAL A 126 -18.38 19.04 -7.41
N ALA A 127 -18.44 18.42 -6.23
CA ALA A 127 -19.47 18.71 -5.24
C ALA A 127 -19.43 20.17 -4.76
N LEU A 128 -18.23 20.70 -4.47
CA LEU A 128 -18.03 22.10 -4.10
C LEU A 128 -18.48 23.07 -5.18
N ARG A 129 -18.11 22.81 -6.44
CA ARG A 129 -18.54 23.64 -7.58
C ARG A 129 -20.06 23.61 -7.77
N ASN A 130 -20.68 22.44 -7.59
CA ASN A 130 -22.13 22.31 -7.67
C ASN A 130 -22.82 23.09 -6.55
N TYR A 131 -22.26 23.04 -5.33
CA TYR A 131 -22.77 23.82 -4.20
C TYR A 131 -22.71 25.31 -4.47
N GLU A 132 -21.55 25.83 -4.90
CA GLU A 132 -21.40 27.27 -5.21
C GLU A 132 -22.33 27.73 -6.34
N THR A 133 -22.59 26.84 -7.32
CA THR A 133 -23.55 27.12 -8.40
C THR A 133 -24.99 27.21 -7.87
N GLN A 134 -25.34 26.44 -6.85
CA GLN A 134 -26.66 26.42 -6.22
C GLN A 134 -26.81 27.47 -5.12
N ARG A 135 -25.71 27.92 -4.52
CA ARG A 135 -25.71 28.83 -3.36
C ARG A 135 -26.45 30.12 -3.64
N VAL A 136 -26.12 30.79 -4.76
CA VAL A 136 -26.74 32.08 -5.10
C VAL A 136 -28.23 31.92 -5.48
N PRO A 137 -28.63 30.97 -6.35
CA PRO A 137 -30.05 30.78 -6.69
C PRO A 137 -30.93 30.29 -5.53
N ALA A 138 -30.40 29.41 -4.67
CA ALA A 138 -31.15 28.78 -3.58
C ALA A 138 -30.99 29.48 -2.23
N LEU A 139 -30.22 30.59 -2.17
CA LEU A 139 -29.93 31.33 -0.93
C LEU A 139 -29.32 30.44 0.16
N LEU A 140 -28.45 29.51 -0.23
CA LEU A 140 -27.74 28.65 0.73
C LEU A 140 -26.73 29.46 1.54
N PRO A 141 -26.42 29.05 2.79
CA PRO A 141 -25.39 29.69 3.59
C PRO A 141 -23.99 29.50 2.98
N ASP A 142 -23.00 30.22 3.53
CA ASP A 142 -21.60 29.96 3.22
C ASP A 142 -21.15 28.65 3.87
N LEU A 143 -20.30 27.88 3.17
CA LEU A 143 -19.75 26.65 3.73
C LEU A 143 -18.87 26.94 4.96
N PRO A 144 -18.96 26.12 6.03
CA PRO A 144 -18.09 26.20 7.20
C PRO A 144 -16.60 26.13 6.84
N SER A 145 -15.74 26.81 7.58
CA SER A 145 -14.29 26.88 7.30
C SER A 145 -13.50 25.61 7.66
N HIS A 146 -14.17 24.50 7.99
CA HIS A 146 -13.57 23.22 8.37
C HIS A 146 -14.23 22.08 7.60
N TRP A 147 -13.45 21.05 7.26
CA TRP A 147 -13.92 19.89 6.48
C TRP A 147 -14.61 18.82 7.32
N ASP A 148 -14.22 18.68 8.58
CA ASP A 148 -14.55 17.56 9.47
C ASP A 148 -16.05 17.43 9.80
N VAL A 149 -16.46 16.21 10.15
CA VAL A 149 -17.73 15.84 10.80
C VAL A 149 -17.72 16.05 12.33
N GLN A 150 -16.56 16.17 12.97
CA GLN A 150 -16.45 16.29 14.43
C GLN A 150 -16.53 17.74 14.90
N GLY A 151 -17.62 18.07 15.60
CA GLY A 151 -17.79 19.37 16.25
C GLY A 151 -19.23 19.65 16.66
N ALA A 152 -19.43 20.73 17.42
CA ALA A 152 -20.77 21.24 17.73
C ALA A 152 -21.42 21.93 16.51
N THR A 153 -20.65 22.23 15.47
CA THR A 153 -21.08 22.87 14.23
C THR A 153 -20.77 21.96 13.04
N PRO A 154 -21.74 21.72 12.13
CA PRO A 154 -21.50 21.01 10.88
C PRO A 154 -20.29 21.58 10.14
N GLY A 155 -19.45 20.72 9.57
CA GLY A 155 -18.39 21.12 8.64
C GLY A 155 -18.89 21.17 7.20
N ALA A 156 -18.03 21.63 6.29
CA ALA A 156 -18.33 21.70 4.87
C ALA A 156 -18.74 20.34 4.29
N PHE A 157 -18.10 19.24 4.73
CA PHE A 157 -18.49 17.89 4.32
C PHE A 157 -19.95 17.56 4.69
N SER A 158 -20.36 17.83 5.93
CA SER A 158 -21.72 17.52 6.38
C SER A 158 -22.78 18.35 5.66
N GLU A 159 -22.48 19.59 5.29
CA GLU A 159 -23.38 20.42 4.49
C GLU A 159 -23.51 19.86 3.06
N LEU A 160 -22.40 19.48 2.42
CA LEU A 160 -22.44 18.85 1.09
C LEU A 160 -23.20 17.52 1.08
N VAL A 161 -23.11 16.75 2.16
CA VAL A 161 -23.88 15.52 2.35
C VAL A 161 -25.36 15.83 2.58
N ALA A 162 -25.69 16.84 3.38
CA ALA A 162 -27.07 17.24 3.65
C ALA A 162 -27.80 17.74 2.39
N GLU A 163 -27.09 18.46 1.52
CA GLU A 163 -27.58 18.89 0.20
C GLU A 163 -27.57 17.76 -0.85
N GLY A 164 -27.08 16.57 -0.50
CA GLY A 164 -27.02 15.40 -1.39
C GLY A 164 -26.01 15.54 -2.55
N LEU A 165 -25.04 16.45 -2.42
CA LEU A 165 -23.99 16.70 -3.43
C LEU A 165 -22.79 15.78 -3.26
N LEU A 166 -22.58 15.23 -2.07
CA LEU A 166 -21.50 14.30 -1.75
C LEU A 166 -22.06 13.08 -0.98
N PRO A 167 -21.60 11.85 -1.27
CA PRO A 167 -21.98 10.68 -0.50
C PRO A 167 -21.48 10.75 0.94
N ASN A 168 -22.26 10.21 1.89
CA ASN A 168 -21.85 10.11 3.29
C ASN A 168 -20.90 8.93 3.50
N GLU A 169 -19.67 9.06 3.02
CA GLU A 169 -18.66 8.00 3.09
C GLU A 169 -17.37 8.50 3.75
N ILE A 170 -16.77 7.64 4.59
CA ILE A 170 -15.56 7.97 5.35
C ILE A 170 -14.38 8.30 4.43
N ARG A 171 -14.33 7.71 3.23
CA ARG A 171 -13.28 7.95 2.23
C ARG A 171 -13.15 9.42 1.80
N PHE A 172 -14.20 10.22 1.99
CA PHE A 172 -14.15 11.66 1.69
C PHE A 172 -13.71 12.53 2.88
N LEU A 173 -13.42 11.94 4.05
CA LEU A 173 -12.95 12.65 5.24
C LEU A 173 -11.43 12.64 5.35
N THR A 174 -10.80 11.55 4.91
CA THR A 174 -9.36 11.32 4.97
C THR A 174 -8.86 10.84 3.63
N ASP A 175 -7.64 11.24 3.26
CA ASP A 175 -6.96 10.65 2.10
C ASP A 175 -6.60 9.17 2.32
N ALA A 176 -6.12 8.51 1.27
CA ALA A 176 -5.71 7.11 1.32
C ALA A 176 -4.46 6.85 2.20
N TRP A 177 -3.80 7.90 2.71
CA TRP A 177 -2.76 7.82 3.73
C TRP A 177 -3.31 7.92 5.17
N GLY A 178 -4.62 8.14 5.31
CA GLY A 178 -5.30 8.33 6.60
C GLY A 178 -5.20 9.76 7.16
N SER A 179 -4.72 10.72 6.39
CA SER A 179 -4.65 12.12 6.80
C SER A 179 -5.94 12.85 6.44
N THR A 180 -6.47 13.65 7.36
CA THR A 180 -7.68 14.44 7.12
C THR A 180 -7.43 15.47 6.01
N TYR A 181 -8.43 15.60 5.13
CA TYR A 181 -8.41 16.61 4.08
C TYR A 181 -8.41 18.04 4.67
N VAL A 182 -7.66 18.94 4.02
CA VAL A 182 -7.56 20.35 4.41
C VAL A 182 -8.44 21.19 3.49
N TYR A 183 -9.41 21.88 4.08
CA TYR A 183 -10.31 22.77 3.36
C TYR A 183 -9.70 24.18 3.26
N GLY A 184 -9.73 24.76 2.05
CA GLY A 184 -9.21 26.10 1.78
C GLY A 184 -10.02 27.25 2.37
N GLY A 185 -11.19 26.97 2.94
CA GLY A 185 -12.12 27.99 3.43
C GLY A 185 -13.00 28.56 2.32
N THR A 186 -13.75 29.62 2.62
CA THR A 186 -14.65 30.30 1.67
C THR A 186 -13.97 31.50 0.98
N PRO A 187 -14.25 31.75 -0.32
CA PRO A 187 -15.15 31.00 -1.21
C PRO A 187 -14.68 29.56 -1.42
N ALA A 188 -15.62 28.62 -1.54
CA ALA A 188 -15.42 27.18 -1.41
C ALA A 188 -14.63 26.56 -2.56
N ASP A 189 -13.39 27.01 -2.73
CA ASP A 189 -12.71 26.86 -4.00
C ASP A 189 -11.96 25.53 -4.08
N TYR A 190 -11.50 24.98 -2.96
CA TYR A 190 -10.72 23.75 -3.00
C TYR A 190 -10.57 23.03 -1.64
N VAL A 191 -10.37 21.72 -1.75
CA VAL A 191 -9.87 20.83 -0.71
C VAL A 191 -8.54 20.24 -1.19
N VAL A 192 -7.56 20.09 -0.30
CA VAL A 192 -6.29 19.43 -0.60
C VAL A 192 -6.00 18.28 0.36
N SER A 193 -5.26 17.28 -0.13
CA SER A 193 -4.61 16.28 0.73
C SER A 193 -3.22 16.80 1.13
N PRO A 194 -2.78 16.60 2.39
CA PRO A 194 -1.41 16.88 2.82
C PRO A 194 -0.33 16.03 2.13
N ASN A 195 -0.71 14.90 1.52
CA ASN A 195 0.19 13.88 0.97
C ASN A 195 0.29 13.91 -0.56
N LEU A 196 -0.35 14.90 -1.21
CA LEU A 196 -0.34 15.17 -2.65
C LEU A 196 0.38 16.47 -2.98
#